data_AF-A0A820EI60-F1
#
_entry.id   AF-A0A820EI60-F1
#
_cell.length_a   1.000
_cell.length_b   1.000
_cell.length_c   1.000
_cell.angle_alpha   90.00
_cell.angle_beta   90.00
_cell.angle_gamma   90.00
#
_symmetry.space_group_name_H-M   'P 1'
#
loop_
_entity.id
_entity.type
_entity.pdbx_description
1 polymer ?
#
loop_
_entity_poly.entity_id
_entity_poly.type
_entity_poly.pdbx_seq_one_letter_code
_entity_poly.pdbx_strand_id
1 'polypeptide(L)'
;MATYTTNSTQITEGASLSQFFTTLVVSATVAIIEITIFVIIRKKLKRIYEPKTYLGDENQRVEHLPSTCCGWLSTLLKMPQEDLIRTSGLDAYFFARYLYMHAFFFLSSFVLVALILLPVYIVDGKGASFGKTGLDILTFGNIQPRYSSRYAAPLVLAYIFIGAYLYFLYTEMKVFVGKRQTFLRSPAYQSCGSATTILMTAIPKEYMSEAVLFRIFNQFPGGVKYIWLNRNLKDLPDKADERMKLVEELETTE
;
A
#
# COMPACT_ATOMS: atom_id res chain seq x y z
N MET A 1 35.82 36.84 45.14
CA MET A 1 35.33 35.45 45.22
C MET A 1 34.42 35.22 44.02
N ALA A 2 34.90 34.52 42.99
CA ALA A 2 34.08 34.15 41.84
C ALA A 2 33.69 32.68 42.01
N THR A 3 32.40 32.44 42.24
CA THR A 3 31.79 31.11 42.32
C THR A 3 31.83 30.45 40.95
N TYR A 4 32.53 29.32 40.85
CA TYR A 4 32.52 28.45 39.68
C TYR A 4 31.16 27.75 39.61
N THR A 5 30.33 28.15 38.65
CA THR A 5 29.14 27.40 38.27
C THR A 5 29.59 26.13 37.55
N THR A 6 29.65 25.01 38.25
CA THR A 6 29.69 23.68 37.64
C THR A 6 28.37 23.45 36.92
N ASN A 7 28.35 23.79 35.63
CA ASN A 7 27.31 23.32 34.72
C ASN A 7 27.40 21.78 34.70
N SER A 8 26.49 21.12 35.40
CA SER A 8 26.22 19.71 35.19
C SER A 8 25.79 19.56 33.73
N THR A 9 26.72 19.11 32.89
CA THR A 9 26.38 18.56 31.59
C THR A 9 25.39 17.44 31.87
N GLN A 10 24.10 17.70 31.63
CA GLN A 10 23.10 16.65 31.53
C GLN A 10 23.67 15.66 30.52
N ILE A 11 24.14 14.52 31.02
CA ILE A 11 24.40 13.36 30.17
C ILE A 11 23.01 13.01 29.67
N THR A 12 22.66 13.52 28.49
CA THR A 12 21.48 13.07 27.76
C THR A 12 21.70 11.58 27.59
N GLU A 13 21.03 10.77 28.42
CA GLU A 13 21.04 9.32 28.27
C GLU A 13 20.58 9.05 26.83
N GLY A 14 21.52 8.62 25.99
CA GLY A 14 21.25 8.30 24.59
C GLY A 14 20.20 7.19 24.49
N ALA A 15 19.65 6.97 23.30
CA ALA A 15 18.60 5.97 23.11
C ALA A 15 19.08 4.59 23.60
N SER A 16 18.53 4.16 24.74
CA SER A 16 19.03 2.96 25.41
C SER A 16 18.59 1.70 24.65
N LEU A 17 19.53 0.78 24.42
CA LEU A 17 19.22 -0.51 23.77
C LEU A 17 18.17 -1.29 24.54
N SER A 18 18.17 -1.18 25.87
CA SER A 18 17.17 -1.81 26.73
C SER A 18 15.75 -1.32 26.40
N GLN A 19 15.52 -0.01 26.31
CA GLN A 19 14.21 0.54 25.93
C GLN A 19 13.78 0.08 24.53
N PHE A 20 14.71 0.04 23.56
CA PHE A 20 14.41 -0.47 22.22
C PHE A 20 13.99 -1.94 22.26
N PHE A 21 14.73 -2.81 22.95
CA PHE A 21 14.36 -4.23 23.06
C PHE A 21 13.07 -4.45 23.84
N THR A 22 12.83 -3.69 24.92
CA THR A 22 11.57 -3.77 25.68
C THR A 22 10.37 -3.41 24.79
N THR A 23 10.45 -2.30 24.04
CA THR A 23 9.37 -1.89 23.13
C THR A 23 9.19 -2.86 21.97
N LEU A 24 10.29 -3.41 21.43
CA LEU A 24 10.26 -4.44 20.38
C LEU A 24 9.57 -5.72 20.87
N VAL A 25 9.88 -6.19 22.08
CA VAL A 25 9.29 -7.40 22.65
C VAL A 25 7.80 -7.22 22.92
N VAL A 26 7.40 -6.08 23.48
CA VAL A 26 5.98 -5.78 23.73
C VAL A 26 5.20 -5.72 22.42
N SER A 27 5.69 -4.97 21.43
CA SER A 27 5.04 -4.86 20.12
C SER A 27 4.99 -6.19 19.37
N ALA A 28 6.07 -6.98 19.40
CA ALA A 28 6.09 -8.31 18.80
C ALA A 28 5.08 -9.26 19.48
N THR A 29 4.92 -9.17 20.80
CA THR A 29 3.96 -9.99 21.55
C THR A 29 2.54 -9.65 21.15
N VAL A 30 2.19 -8.36 21.06
CA VAL A 30 0.88 -7.91 20.58
C VAL A 30 0.64 -8.40 19.15
N ALA A 31 1.60 -8.25 18.25
CA ALA A 31 1.48 -8.71 16.87
C ALA A 31 1.26 -10.23 16.77
N ILE A 32 1.95 -11.03 17.60
CA ILE A 32 1.76 -12.48 17.65
C ILE A 32 0.34 -12.83 18.12
N ILE A 33 -0.18 -12.14 19.14
CA ILE A 33 -1.55 -12.33 19.63
C ILE A 33 -2.56 -12.01 18.53
N GLU A 34 -2.44 -10.85 17.87
CA GLU A 34 -3.32 -10.43 16.79
C GLU A 34 -3.29 -11.38 15.60
N ILE A 35 -2.10 -11.80 15.15
CA ILE A 35 -1.95 -12.79 14.07
C ILE A 35 -2.59 -14.13 14.47
N THR A 36 -2.44 -14.55 15.71
CA THR A 36 -3.04 -15.79 16.20
C THR A 36 -4.57 -15.72 16.18
N ILE A 37 -5.13 -14.62 16.68
CA ILE A 37 -6.58 -14.34 16.63
C ILE A 37 -7.05 -14.34 15.18
N PHE A 38 -6.35 -13.65 14.29
CA PHE A 38 -6.67 -13.60 12.86
C PHE A 38 -6.69 -14.99 12.23
N VAL A 39 -5.69 -15.83 12.49
CA VAL A 39 -5.63 -17.21 11.95
C VAL A 39 -6.80 -18.06 12.45
N ILE A 40 -7.21 -17.90 13.71
CA ILE A 40 -8.37 -18.61 14.27
C ILE A 40 -9.67 -18.14 13.61
N ILE A 41 -9.88 -16.82 13.53
CA ILE A 41 -11.09 -16.22 12.95
C ILE A 41 -11.20 -16.58 11.48
N ARG A 42 -10.12 -16.47 10.71
CA ARG A 42 -10.09 -16.80 9.29
C ARG A 42 -10.53 -18.24 9.02
N LYS A 43 -10.10 -19.19 9.85
CA LYS A 43 -10.49 -20.61 9.72
C LYS A 43 -11.97 -20.85 10.03
N LYS A 44 -12.53 -20.12 11.00
CA LYS A 44 -13.94 -20.26 11.41
C LYS A 44 -14.91 -19.53 10.47
N LEU A 45 -14.57 -18.32 10.02
CA LEU A 45 -15.45 -17.44 9.24
C LEU A 45 -15.08 -17.43 7.75
N LYS A 46 -15.07 -18.62 7.11
CA LYS A 46 -14.77 -18.76 5.67
C LYS A 46 -15.66 -17.90 4.78
N ARG A 47 -16.91 -17.66 5.20
CA ARG A 47 -17.86 -16.83 4.45
C ARG A 47 -17.38 -15.38 4.26
N ILE A 48 -16.65 -14.85 5.23
CA ILE A 48 -16.17 -13.46 5.22
C ILE A 48 -14.76 -13.40 4.61
N TYR A 49 -13.89 -14.35 4.95
CA TYR A 49 -12.47 -14.29 4.57
C TYR A 49 -12.11 -15.01 3.27
N GLU A 50 -12.93 -15.95 2.80
CA GLU A 50 -12.70 -16.71 1.56
C GLU A 50 -13.94 -16.71 0.63
N PRO A 51 -14.64 -15.56 0.42
CA PRO A 51 -15.84 -15.54 -0.42
C PRO A 51 -15.53 -15.87 -1.88
N LYS A 52 -14.40 -15.39 -2.41
CA LYS A 52 -13.98 -15.63 -3.80
C LYS A 52 -13.60 -17.08 -4.12
N THR A 53 -13.56 -17.94 -3.12
CA THR A 53 -13.21 -19.36 -3.30
C THR A 53 -14.42 -20.19 -3.74
N TYR A 54 -15.62 -19.80 -3.32
CA TYR A 54 -16.86 -20.52 -3.66
C TYR A 54 -17.93 -19.62 -4.31
N LEU A 55 -17.81 -18.29 -4.17
CA LEU A 55 -18.72 -17.30 -4.71
C LEU A 55 -18.09 -16.64 -5.95
N GLY A 56 -18.84 -16.56 -7.03
CA GLY A 56 -18.42 -15.94 -8.29
C GLY A 56 -18.34 -16.91 -9.47
N ASP A 57 -18.02 -16.34 -10.63
CA ASP A 57 -17.86 -17.04 -11.90
C ASP A 57 -16.68 -18.03 -11.82
N GLU A 58 -16.81 -19.19 -12.46
CA GLU A 58 -15.87 -20.32 -12.31
C GLU A 58 -14.44 -19.94 -12.71
N ASN A 59 -14.32 -19.02 -13.68
CA ASN A 59 -13.04 -18.48 -14.16
C ASN A 59 -12.34 -17.55 -13.13
N GLN A 60 -13.07 -16.98 -12.18
CA GLN A 60 -12.55 -16.04 -11.17
C GLN A 60 -12.30 -16.71 -9.81
N ARG A 61 -12.69 -17.99 -9.65
CA ARG A 61 -12.50 -18.72 -8.40
C ARG A 61 -11.03 -18.97 -8.12
N VAL A 62 -10.66 -18.81 -6.86
CA VAL A 62 -9.31 -19.09 -6.34
C VAL A 62 -9.28 -20.46 -5.71
N GLU A 63 -8.18 -21.18 -5.85
CA GLU A 63 -7.95 -22.40 -5.10
C GLU A 63 -7.98 -22.14 -3.58
N HIS A 64 -8.43 -23.13 -2.81
CA HIS A 64 -8.47 -23.04 -1.37
C HIS A 64 -7.06 -22.84 -0.81
N LEU A 65 -6.91 -21.86 0.09
CA LEU A 65 -5.64 -21.66 0.78
C LEU A 65 -5.36 -22.84 1.74
N PRO A 66 -4.09 -23.22 1.93
CA PRO A 66 -3.74 -24.32 2.82
C PRO A 66 -4.15 -24.02 4.27
N SER A 67 -4.55 -25.06 5.00
CA SER A 67 -4.99 -24.98 6.40
C SER A 67 -3.85 -24.79 7.41
N THR A 68 -2.61 -24.76 6.95
CA THR A 68 -1.40 -24.56 7.77
C THR A 68 -1.37 -23.17 8.42
N CYS A 69 -0.88 -23.07 9.66
CA CYS A 69 -0.88 -21.83 10.45
C CYS A 69 -0.21 -20.64 9.74
N CYS A 70 0.90 -20.87 9.05
CA CYS A 70 1.62 -19.84 8.28
C CYS A 70 1.71 -20.14 6.77
N GLY A 71 1.19 -21.29 6.31
CA GLY A 71 1.27 -21.68 4.89
C GLY A 71 0.48 -20.75 3.98
N TRP A 72 -0.54 -20.08 4.52
CA TRP A 72 -1.31 -19.10 3.77
C TRP A 72 -0.47 -17.91 3.29
N LEU A 73 0.47 -17.45 4.09
CA LEU A 73 1.32 -16.31 3.74
C LEU A 73 2.28 -16.69 2.61
N SER A 74 2.88 -17.88 2.67
CA SER A 74 3.77 -18.36 1.60
C SER A 74 3.03 -18.65 0.30
N THR A 75 1.80 -19.17 0.36
CA THR A 75 0.94 -19.35 -0.82
C THR A 75 0.59 -18.01 -1.46
N LEU A 76 0.23 -16.99 -0.66
CA LEU A 76 -0.05 -15.64 -1.17
C LEU A 76 1.18 -14.98 -1.81
N LEU A 77 2.35 -15.16 -1.20
CA LEU A 77 3.62 -14.64 -1.71
C LEU A 77 4.04 -15.30 -3.03
N LYS A 78 3.70 -16.57 -3.23
CA LYS A 78 4.07 -17.38 -4.40
C LYS A 78 3.00 -17.39 -5.50
N MET A 79 1.87 -16.72 -5.29
CA MET A 79 0.78 -16.70 -6.26
C MET A 79 1.28 -16.14 -7.60
N PRO A 80 1.04 -16.83 -8.73
CA PRO A 80 1.48 -16.33 -10.02
C PRO A 80 0.74 -15.04 -10.37
N GLN A 81 1.43 -14.17 -11.12
CA GLN A 81 0.96 -12.82 -11.41
C GLN A 81 -0.32 -12.83 -12.25
N GLU A 82 -0.44 -13.82 -13.14
CA GLU A 82 -1.55 -14.01 -14.06
C GLU A 82 -2.85 -14.36 -13.31
N ASP A 83 -2.74 -15.24 -12.31
CA ASP A 83 -3.90 -15.62 -11.49
C ASP A 83 -4.35 -14.45 -10.61
N LEU A 84 -3.42 -13.63 -10.10
CA LEU A 84 -3.77 -12.45 -9.32
C LEU A 84 -4.55 -11.43 -10.16
N ILE A 85 -4.15 -11.23 -11.42
CA ILE A 85 -4.87 -10.36 -12.36
C ILE A 85 -6.25 -10.93 -12.69
N ARG A 86 -6.36 -12.25 -12.90
CA ARG A 86 -7.64 -12.91 -13.23
C ARG A 86 -8.67 -12.81 -12.09
N THR A 87 -8.24 -13.00 -10.85
CA THR A 87 -9.14 -13.05 -9.68
C THR A 87 -9.44 -11.67 -9.08
N SER A 88 -8.43 -10.82 -8.96
CA SER A 88 -8.52 -9.57 -8.21
C SER A 88 -8.48 -8.32 -9.09
N GLY A 89 -8.25 -8.51 -10.39
CA GLY A 89 -8.16 -7.42 -11.35
C GLY A 89 -6.76 -6.79 -11.39
N LEU A 90 -6.61 -5.87 -12.33
CA LEU A 90 -5.34 -5.20 -12.60
C LEU A 90 -4.89 -4.29 -11.44
N ASP A 91 -5.84 -3.63 -10.78
CA ASP A 91 -5.55 -2.67 -9.71
C ASP A 91 -4.94 -3.37 -8.47
N ALA A 92 -5.58 -4.46 -8.03
CA ALA A 92 -5.06 -5.28 -6.94
C ALA A 92 -3.66 -5.87 -7.25
N TYR A 93 -3.42 -6.28 -8.51
CA TYR A 93 -2.10 -6.70 -8.96
C TYR A 93 -1.06 -5.59 -8.78
N PHE A 94 -1.36 -4.37 -9.21
CA PHE A 94 -0.42 -3.25 -9.07
C PHE A 94 -0.21 -2.83 -7.62
N PHE A 95 -1.24 -2.89 -6.78
CA PHE A 95 -1.09 -2.64 -5.35
C PHE A 95 -0.15 -3.67 -4.68
N ALA A 96 -0.35 -4.95 -4.95
CA ALA A 96 0.52 -6.01 -4.43
C ALA A 96 1.95 -5.87 -4.96
N ARG A 97 2.11 -5.63 -6.27
CA ARG A 97 3.41 -5.41 -6.90
C ARG A 97 4.12 -4.18 -6.32
N TYR A 98 3.41 -3.09 -6.08
CA TYR A 98 3.93 -1.90 -5.42
C TYR A 98 4.52 -2.24 -4.06
N LEU A 99 3.79 -2.96 -3.20
CA LEU A 99 4.27 -3.35 -1.88
C LEU A 99 5.49 -4.27 -1.96
N TYR A 100 5.47 -5.31 -2.82
CA TYR A 100 6.59 -6.24 -2.94
C TYR A 100 7.86 -5.57 -3.45
N MET A 101 7.74 -4.75 -4.49
CA MET A 101 8.87 -4.08 -5.09
C MET A 101 9.50 -3.07 -4.11
N HIS A 102 8.67 -2.31 -3.37
CA HIS A 102 9.18 -1.40 -2.34
C HIS A 102 9.82 -2.15 -1.18
N ALA A 103 9.19 -3.22 -0.67
CA ALA A 103 9.75 -4.02 0.40
C ALA A 103 11.11 -4.62 0.02
N PHE A 104 11.22 -5.18 -1.20
CA PHE A 104 12.47 -5.72 -1.71
C PHE A 104 13.55 -4.64 -1.86
N PHE A 105 13.20 -3.49 -2.45
CA PHE A 105 14.13 -2.38 -2.64
C PHE A 105 14.66 -1.84 -1.30
N PHE A 106 13.78 -1.55 -0.35
CA PHE A 106 14.17 -1.03 0.96
C PHE A 106 14.95 -2.04 1.78
N LEU A 107 14.58 -3.32 1.75
CA LEU A 107 15.30 -4.37 2.47
C LEU A 107 16.71 -4.58 1.90
N SER A 108 16.83 -4.68 0.57
CA SER A 108 18.13 -4.81 -0.10
C SER A 108 19.01 -3.58 0.14
N SER A 109 18.43 -2.39 0.02
CA SER A 109 19.13 -1.14 0.28
C SER A 109 19.54 -1.01 1.74
N PHE A 110 18.69 -1.40 2.69
CA PHE A 110 19.01 -1.39 4.11
C PHE A 110 20.24 -2.25 4.41
N VAL A 111 20.30 -3.47 3.87
CA VAL A 111 21.47 -4.36 4.07
C VAL A 111 22.73 -3.73 3.48
N LEU A 112 22.67 -3.17 2.27
CA LEU A 112 23.82 -2.55 1.62
C LEU A 112 24.29 -1.30 2.38
N VAL A 113 23.35 -0.42 2.75
CA VAL A 113 23.60 0.81 3.51
C VAL A 113 24.18 0.47 4.87
N ALA A 114 23.60 -0.49 5.60
CA ALA A 114 24.10 -0.95 6.88
C ALA A 114 25.52 -1.53 6.78
N LEU A 115 25.80 -2.35 5.75
CA LEU A 115 27.12 -2.92 5.52
C LEU A 115 28.21 -1.86 5.33
N ILE A 116 27.87 -0.73 4.69
CA ILE A 116 28.82 0.36 4.43
C ILE A 116 28.91 1.32 5.63
N LEU A 117 27.79 1.72 6.22
CA LEU A 117 27.75 2.76 7.25
C LEU A 117 28.10 2.26 8.65
N LEU A 118 27.73 1.02 9.01
CA LEU A 118 28.04 0.50 10.34
C LEU A 118 29.55 0.48 10.61
N PRO A 119 30.41 -0.02 9.70
CA PRO A 119 31.87 0.07 9.89
C PRO A 119 32.37 1.51 9.98
N VAL A 120 31.85 2.42 9.14
CA VAL A 120 32.26 3.83 9.12
C VAL A 120 31.94 4.54 10.45
N TYR A 121 30.85 4.16 11.10
CA TYR A 121 30.43 4.73 12.38
C TYR A 121 31.11 4.10 13.60
N ILE A 122 31.46 2.81 13.54
CA ILE A 122 32.03 2.08 14.70
C ILE A 122 33.55 2.24 14.79
N VAL A 123 34.26 2.12 13.66
CA VAL A 123 35.74 2.17 13.63
C VAL A 123 36.21 3.55 14.07
N ASP A 124 37.12 3.62 15.05
CA ASP A 124 37.61 4.86 15.67
C ASP A 124 36.50 5.87 16.05
N GLY A 125 35.38 5.36 16.55
CA GLY A 125 34.31 6.21 17.09
C GLY A 125 34.71 6.92 18.38
N LYS A 126 33.93 7.93 18.80
CA LYS A 126 34.06 8.57 20.12
C LYS A 126 33.88 7.54 21.25
N GLY A 127 33.00 6.56 21.04
CA GLY A 127 32.77 5.47 21.97
C GLY A 127 32.21 5.91 23.32
N ALA A 128 32.26 5.00 24.31
CA ALA A 128 31.71 5.23 25.64
C ALA A 128 32.39 6.40 26.40
N SER A 129 33.62 6.76 26.03
CA SER A 129 34.38 7.86 26.65
C SER A 129 33.72 9.24 26.49
N PHE A 130 32.80 9.40 25.53
CA PHE A 130 32.03 10.64 25.32
C PHE A 130 30.52 10.46 25.58
N GLY A 131 30.13 9.48 26.41
CA GLY A 131 28.73 9.24 26.75
C GLY A 131 27.88 8.69 25.60
N LYS A 132 28.51 8.17 24.54
CA LYS A 132 27.84 7.50 23.43
C LYS A 132 27.78 6.00 23.70
N THR A 133 26.64 5.56 24.25
CA THR A 133 26.35 4.16 24.58
C THR A 133 25.12 3.68 23.82
N GLY A 134 25.02 2.37 23.59
CA GLY A 134 23.85 1.76 22.96
C GLY A 134 23.71 2.10 21.46
N LEU A 135 22.51 2.54 21.05
CA LEU A 135 22.17 2.80 19.64
C LEU A 135 22.90 4.04 19.07
N ASP A 136 23.30 4.96 19.95
CA ASP A 136 24.02 6.19 19.59
C ASP A 136 25.36 5.93 18.88
N ILE A 137 25.96 4.74 19.11
CA ILE A 137 27.21 4.31 18.47
C ILE A 137 27.01 4.10 16.95
N LEU A 138 25.79 3.79 16.53
CA LEU A 138 25.44 3.51 15.12
C LEU A 138 25.07 4.77 14.32
N THR A 139 25.27 5.95 14.90
CA THR A 139 24.90 7.23 14.28
C THR A 139 26.14 7.99 13.83
N PHE A 140 25.97 8.91 12.87
CA PHE A 140 27.05 9.82 12.45
C PHE A 140 27.62 10.67 13.61
N GLY A 141 26.88 10.81 14.72
CA GLY A 141 27.34 11.49 15.93
C GLY A 141 28.54 10.84 16.62
N ASN A 142 28.77 9.54 16.37
CA ASN A 142 29.91 8.79 16.93
C ASN A 142 31.24 9.05 16.19
N ILE A 143 31.24 9.72 15.03
CA ILE A 143 32.48 10.01 14.29
C ILE A 143 33.36 11.01 15.08
N GLN A 144 34.65 10.71 15.23
CA GLN A 144 35.60 11.59 15.91
C GLN A 144 35.93 12.83 15.05
N PRO A 145 36.08 14.03 15.65
CA PRO A 145 36.45 15.27 14.92
C PRO A 145 37.79 15.20 14.17
N ARG A 146 38.68 14.27 14.54
CA ARG A 146 39.95 14.02 13.85
C ARG A 146 39.76 13.41 12.46
N TYR A 147 38.65 12.71 12.24
CA TYR A 147 38.33 12.01 10.98
C TYR A 147 37.11 12.63 10.28
N SER A 148 37.08 13.97 10.17
CA SER A 148 35.95 14.71 9.57
C SER A 148 35.64 14.32 8.12
N SER A 149 36.59 13.76 7.37
CA SER A 149 36.34 13.23 6.02
C SER A 149 35.32 12.09 5.99
N ARG A 150 35.12 11.36 7.10
CA ARG A 150 34.14 10.26 7.19
C ARG A 150 32.68 10.73 7.13
N TYR A 151 32.41 12.01 7.39
CA TYR A 151 31.07 12.59 7.19
C TYR A 151 30.64 12.65 5.71
N ALA A 152 31.58 12.55 4.77
CA ALA A 152 31.25 12.48 3.35
C ALA A 152 30.56 11.16 2.98
N ALA A 153 30.83 10.06 3.70
CA ALA A 153 30.27 8.74 3.40
C ALA A 153 28.73 8.69 3.42
N PRO A 154 28.02 9.12 4.50
CA PRO A 154 26.56 9.18 4.50
C PRO A 154 25.99 10.14 3.46
N LEU A 155 26.68 11.25 3.17
CA LEU A 155 26.24 12.21 2.15
C LEU A 155 26.26 11.61 0.75
N VAL A 156 27.40 11.02 0.35
CA VAL A 156 27.57 10.37 -0.95
C VAL A 156 26.58 9.21 -1.09
N LEU A 157 26.44 8.39 -0.04
CA LEU A 157 25.52 7.26 -0.08
C LEU A 157 24.05 7.70 -0.17
N ALA A 158 23.68 8.83 0.46
CA ALA A 158 22.34 9.40 0.33
C ALA A 158 22.03 9.80 -1.13
N TYR A 159 22.96 10.47 -1.82
CA TYR A 159 22.77 10.80 -3.24
C TYR A 159 22.67 9.55 -4.12
N ILE A 160 23.50 8.54 -3.87
CA ILE A 160 23.43 7.24 -4.58
C ILE A 160 22.08 6.57 -4.33
N PHE A 161 21.62 6.54 -3.08
CA PHE A 161 20.33 5.95 -2.70
C PHE A 161 19.16 6.66 -3.37
N ILE A 162 19.15 7.99 -3.36
CA ILE A 162 18.12 8.80 -4.03
C ILE A 162 18.13 8.52 -5.54
N GLY A 163 19.30 8.53 -6.17
CA GLY A 163 19.43 8.24 -7.60
C GLY A 163 18.95 6.84 -7.96
N ALA A 164 19.34 5.83 -7.18
CA ALA A 164 18.91 4.45 -7.35
C ALA A 164 17.40 4.30 -7.16
N TYR A 165 16.82 4.97 -6.17
CA TYR A 165 15.38 4.94 -5.91
C TYR A 165 14.58 5.62 -7.04
N LEU A 166 15.03 6.76 -7.55
CA LEU A 166 14.41 7.43 -8.69
C LEU A 166 14.47 6.57 -9.95
N TYR A 167 15.60 5.91 -10.21
CA TYR A 167 15.74 4.98 -11.33
C TYR A 167 14.81 3.77 -11.19
N PHE A 168 14.71 3.21 -9.99
CA PHE A 168 13.80 2.12 -9.66
C PHE A 168 12.33 2.52 -9.88
N LEU A 169 11.91 3.68 -9.34
CA LEU A 169 10.56 4.22 -9.55
C LEU A 169 10.25 4.43 -11.04
N TYR A 170 11.20 5.00 -11.79
CA TYR A 170 11.02 5.22 -13.22
C TYR A 170 10.86 3.90 -14.01
N THR A 171 11.63 2.88 -13.66
CA THR A 171 11.55 1.55 -14.28
C THR A 171 10.20 0.90 -13.99
N GLU A 172 9.73 0.97 -12.75
CA GLU A 172 8.44 0.40 -12.35
C GLU A 172 7.26 1.16 -12.98
N MET A 173 7.36 2.50 -13.08
CA MET A 173 6.37 3.32 -13.77
C MET A 173 6.25 2.96 -15.26
N LYS A 174 7.36 2.67 -15.95
CA LYS A 174 7.32 2.19 -17.34
C LYS A 174 6.57 0.86 -17.46
N VAL A 175 6.83 -0.08 -16.55
CA VAL A 175 6.13 -1.37 -16.52
C VAL A 175 4.64 -1.17 -16.29
N PHE A 176 4.27 -0.30 -15.34
CA PHE A 176 2.88 0.06 -15.07
C PHE A 176 2.17 0.60 -16.32
N VAL A 177 2.76 1.59 -16.99
CA VAL A 177 2.18 2.20 -18.19
C VAL A 177 1.99 1.16 -19.29
N GLY A 178 2.99 0.32 -19.55
CA GLY A 178 2.90 -0.72 -20.58
C GLY A 178 1.81 -1.75 -20.30
N LYS A 179 1.72 -2.26 -19.06
CA LYS A 179 0.69 -3.21 -18.65
C LYS A 179 -0.71 -2.58 -18.68
N ARG A 180 -0.86 -1.34 -18.24
CA ARG A 180 -2.12 -0.58 -18.30
C ARG A 180 -2.59 -0.39 -19.74
N GLN A 181 -1.71 0.04 -20.64
CA GLN A 181 -2.05 0.22 -22.05
C GLN A 181 -2.51 -1.09 -22.71
N THR A 182 -1.84 -2.20 -22.42
CA THR A 182 -2.24 -3.53 -22.91
C THR A 182 -3.61 -3.94 -22.37
N PHE A 183 -3.88 -3.68 -21.08
CA PHE A 183 -5.17 -3.97 -20.48
C PHE A 183 -6.31 -3.15 -21.11
N LEU A 184 -6.11 -1.84 -21.28
CA LEU A 184 -7.12 -0.96 -21.90
C LEU A 184 -7.40 -1.30 -23.38
N ARG A 185 -6.45 -1.96 -24.06
CA ARG A 185 -6.61 -2.44 -25.43
C ARG A 185 -7.27 -3.82 -25.51
N SER A 186 -7.48 -4.50 -24.39
CA SER A 186 -8.07 -5.84 -24.40
C SER A 186 -9.55 -5.78 -24.85
N PRO A 187 -10.03 -6.74 -25.67
CA PRO A 187 -11.42 -6.79 -26.08
C PRO A 187 -12.40 -6.91 -24.91
N ALA A 188 -11.98 -7.59 -23.83
CA ALA A 188 -12.75 -7.72 -22.60
C ALA A 188 -13.02 -6.36 -21.95
N TYR A 189 -12.02 -5.47 -21.88
CA TYR A 189 -12.22 -4.13 -21.35
C TYR A 189 -13.00 -3.23 -22.32
N GLN A 190 -12.71 -3.29 -23.62
CA GLN A 190 -13.38 -2.45 -24.62
C GLN A 190 -14.88 -2.72 -24.76
N SER A 191 -15.32 -3.95 -24.48
CA SER A 191 -16.74 -4.31 -24.47
C SER A 191 -17.45 -4.00 -23.14
N CYS A 192 -16.73 -3.59 -22.11
CA CYS A 192 -17.33 -3.22 -20.83
C CYS A 192 -18.19 -1.95 -20.97
N GLY A 193 -19.27 -1.89 -20.20
CA GLY A 193 -20.14 -0.71 -20.12
C GLY A 193 -19.36 0.56 -19.72
N SER A 194 -18.35 0.43 -18.84
CA SER A 194 -17.53 1.57 -18.41
C SER A 194 -16.61 2.14 -19.50
N ALA A 195 -16.19 1.33 -20.47
CA ALA A 195 -15.35 1.77 -21.59
C ALA A 195 -16.17 2.37 -22.74
N THR A 196 -17.45 1.99 -22.84
CA THR A 196 -18.37 2.40 -23.91
C THR A 196 -19.34 3.51 -23.51
N THR A 197 -19.48 3.79 -22.22
CA THR A 197 -20.38 4.82 -21.69
C THR A 197 -19.64 6.14 -21.50
N ILE A 198 -20.19 7.22 -22.04
CA ILE A 198 -19.71 8.58 -21.82
C ILE A 198 -20.64 9.31 -20.86
N LEU A 199 -20.08 9.99 -19.87
CA LEU A 199 -20.83 10.91 -19.01
C LEU A 199 -20.75 12.31 -19.61
N MET A 200 -21.89 12.83 -20.04
CA MET A 200 -21.98 14.23 -20.48
C MET A 200 -22.61 15.08 -19.39
N THR A 201 -21.93 16.18 -19.05
CA THR A 201 -22.38 17.17 -18.08
C THR A 201 -22.76 18.47 -18.80
N ALA A 202 -23.56 19.32 -18.13
CA ALA A 202 -23.93 20.65 -18.61
C ALA A 202 -24.67 20.72 -19.96
N ILE A 203 -25.64 19.82 -20.19
CA ILE A 203 -26.53 19.89 -21.36
C ILE A 203 -27.55 21.03 -21.17
N PRO A 204 -27.68 21.97 -22.12
CA PRO A 204 -28.73 23.01 -22.04
C PRO A 204 -30.12 22.38 -22.04
N LYS A 205 -31.07 22.99 -21.31
CA LYS A 205 -32.43 22.45 -21.12
C LYS A 205 -33.17 22.17 -22.44
N GLU A 206 -32.88 22.95 -23.48
CA GLU A 206 -33.45 22.79 -24.83
C GLU A 206 -33.08 21.46 -25.48
N TYR A 207 -31.88 20.94 -25.19
CA TYR A 207 -31.36 19.68 -25.74
C TYR A 207 -31.50 18.51 -24.75
N MET A 208 -32.09 18.73 -23.57
CA MET A 208 -32.24 17.72 -22.51
C MET A 208 -33.46 16.80 -22.77
N SER A 209 -33.55 16.28 -23.98
CA SER A 209 -34.55 15.30 -24.40
C SER A 209 -33.87 14.12 -25.08
N GLU A 210 -34.32 12.90 -24.74
CA GLU A 210 -33.74 11.66 -25.24
C GLU A 210 -33.77 11.60 -26.78
N ALA A 211 -34.89 11.98 -27.39
CA ALA A 211 -35.04 11.98 -28.84
C ALA A 211 -34.11 13.00 -29.54
N VAL A 212 -33.90 14.16 -28.92
CA VAL A 212 -33.03 15.21 -29.45
C VAL A 212 -31.56 14.77 -29.36
N LEU A 213 -31.15 14.23 -28.21
CA LEU A 213 -29.80 13.69 -28.03
C LEU A 213 -29.55 12.51 -28.96
N PHE A 214 -30.53 11.61 -29.12
CA PHE A 214 -30.40 10.48 -30.04
C PHE A 214 -30.18 10.97 -31.48
N ARG A 215 -30.94 11.96 -31.94
CA ARG A 215 -30.75 12.55 -33.28
C ARG A 215 -29.37 13.17 -33.47
N ILE A 216 -28.88 13.89 -32.46
CA ILE A 216 -27.55 14.54 -32.51
C ILE A 216 -26.44 13.47 -32.56
N PHE A 217 -26.50 12.47 -31.67
CA PHE A 217 -25.41 11.51 -31.55
C PHE A 217 -25.44 10.39 -32.60
N ASN A 218 -26.60 10.09 -33.19
CA ASN A 218 -26.70 9.09 -34.25
C ASN A 218 -26.01 9.55 -35.56
N GLN A 219 -25.58 10.81 -35.65
CA GLN A 219 -24.75 11.30 -36.76
C GLN A 219 -23.30 10.81 -36.68
N PHE A 220 -22.81 10.38 -35.51
CA PHE A 220 -21.45 9.86 -35.36
C PHE A 220 -21.33 8.40 -35.82
N PRO A 221 -20.18 8.02 -36.42
CA PRO A 221 -19.95 6.63 -36.82
C PRO A 221 -19.98 5.71 -35.60
N GLY A 222 -20.79 4.65 -35.67
CA GLY A 222 -21.03 3.71 -34.58
C GLY A 222 -22.36 3.94 -33.83
N GLY A 223 -22.97 5.12 -33.97
CA GLY A 223 -24.26 5.45 -33.37
C GLY A 223 -24.27 5.40 -31.84
N VAL A 224 -25.45 5.63 -31.25
CA VAL A 224 -25.66 5.49 -29.80
C VAL A 224 -26.61 4.33 -29.54
N LYS A 225 -26.21 3.46 -28.64
CA LYS A 225 -27.02 2.28 -28.27
C LYS A 225 -28.14 2.64 -27.30
N TYR A 226 -27.82 3.38 -26.23
CA TYR A 226 -28.76 3.80 -25.20
C TYR A 226 -28.40 5.18 -24.66
N ILE A 227 -29.40 5.97 -24.29
CA ILE A 227 -29.23 7.27 -23.64
C ILE A 227 -29.96 7.23 -22.29
N TRP A 228 -29.24 7.54 -21.22
CA TRP A 228 -29.78 7.58 -19.87
C TRP A 228 -29.76 9.02 -19.38
N LEU A 229 -30.95 9.62 -19.26
CA LEU A 229 -31.08 10.95 -18.65
C LEU A 229 -31.10 10.80 -17.14
N ASN A 230 -30.10 11.40 -16.48
CA ASN A 230 -30.11 11.49 -15.02
C ASN A 230 -31.24 12.43 -14.58
N ARG A 231 -32.20 11.90 -13.81
CA ARG A 231 -33.37 12.64 -13.32
C ARG A 231 -33.12 13.07 -11.88
N ASN A 232 -33.58 14.26 -11.51
CA ASN A 232 -33.62 14.64 -10.11
C ASN A 232 -34.74 13.85 -9.42
N LEU A 233 -34.36 12.84 -8.64
CA LEU A 233 -35.26 11.94 -7.92
C LEU A 233 -35.80 12.53 -6.61
N LYS A 234 -35.36 13.74 -6.20
CA LYS A 234 -35.70 14.40 -4.93
C LYS A 234 -35.55 13.42 -3.75
N ASP A 235 -36.63 13.17 -3.01
CA ASP A 235 -36.63 12.38 -1.78
C ASP A 235 -36.80 10.86 -2.03
N LEU A 236 -36.89 10.42 -3.30
CA LEU A 236 -37.08 9.00 -3.62
C LEU A 236 -35.92 8.10 -3.16
N PRO A 237 -34.64 8.49 -3.28
CA PRO A 237 -33.53 7.70 -2.76
C PRO A 237 -33.62 7.55 -1.24
N ASP A 238 -33.92 8.65 -0.53
CA ASP A 238 -34.07 8.64 0.93
C ASP A 238 -35.17 7.68 1.39
N LYS A 239 -36.32 7.68 0.68
CA LYS A 239 -37.41 6.72 0.94
C LYS A 239 -37.04 5.28 0.60
N ALA A 240 -36.21 5.07 -0.41
CA ALA A 240 -35.72 3.74 -0.77
C ALA A 240 -34.76 3.20 0.31
N ASP A 241 -33.89 4.06 0.83
CA ASP A 241 -32.98 3.75 1.92
C ASP A 241 -33.74 3.50 3.23
N GLU A 242 -34.77 4.31 3.53
CA GLU A 242 -35.67 4.09 4.66
C GLU A 242 -36.38 2.74 4.56
N ARG A 243 -36.92 2.41 3.38
CA ARG A 243 -37.52 1.09 3.14
C ARG A 243 -36.51 -0.03 3.38
N MET A 244 -35.27 0.12 2.94
CA MET A 244 -34.23 -0.90 3.10
C MET A 244 -33.85 -1.09 4.58
N LYS A 245 -33.80 0.00 5.37
CA LYS A 245 -33.62 -0.06 6.83
C LYS A 245 -34.79 -0.75 7.53
N LEU A 246 -36.03 -0.41 7.17
CA LEU A 246 -37.21 -1.05 7.76
C LEU A 246 -37.27 -2.55 7.44
N VAL A 247 -36.84 -2.96 6.24
CA VAL A 247 -36.73 -4.38 5.90
C VAL A 247 -35.68 -5.07 6.77
N GLU A 248 -34.51 -4.45 6.98
CA GLU A 248 -33.46 -5.00 7.86
C GLU A 248 -33.92 -5.09 9.33
N GLU A 249 -34.69 -4.10 9.82
CA GLU A 249 -35.30 -4.13 11.16
C GLU A 249 -36.33 -5.26 11.29
N LEU A 250 -37.14 -5.50 10.25
CA LEU A 250 -38.09 -6.62 10.24
C LEU A 250 -37.38 -7.97 10.21
N GLU A 251 -36.35 -8.13 9.36
CA GLU A 251 -35.57 -9.38 9.25
C GLU A 251 -34.76 -9.69 10.53
N THR A 252 -34.47 -8.69 11.36
CA THR A 252 -33.77 -8.89 12.65
C THR A 252 -34.73 -9.13 13.82
N THR A 253 -36.01 -8.79 13.67
CA THR A 253 -37.05 -8.99 14.68
C THR A 253 -37.72 -10.36 14.56
N GLU A 254 -37.73 -10.97 13.37
CA GLU A 254 -38.16 -12.35 13.11
C GLU A 254 -37.09 -13.39 13.50
#